data_AF-A0AAN6N5M5-F1
#
_entry.id   AF-A0AAN6N5M5-F1
#
_cell.length_a   1.000
_cell.length_b   1.000
_cell.length_c   1.000
_cell.angle_alpha   90.00
_cell.angle_beta   90.00
_cell.angle_gamma   90.00
#
_symmetry.space_group_name_H-M   'P 1'
#
loop_
_entity.id
_entity.type
_entity.pdbx_description
1 polymer ?
#
loop_
_entity_poly.entity_id
_entity_poly.type
_entity_poly.pdbx_seq_one_letter_code
_entity_poly.pdbx_strand_id
1 'polypeptide(L)'
;MLNNGPGNVMLALPVEEGKRSKASQAAKGKVGDWDPEGILKYDPERWLVREKGGGVVFNINAGPTHGFGAGPRACFGRKWANLELKIILLLIIWNFELEPTPEALSSFTAEEGMTRWPKQCYVRLKALP
;
A
#
# COMPACT_ATOMS: atom_id res chain seq x y z
N MET A 1 12.84 4.39 0.31
CA MET A 1 12.68 2.93 0.55
C MET A 1 11.74 2.40 -0.51
N LEU A 2 12.19 1.45 -1.31
CA LEU A 2 11.43 0.92 -2.44
C LEU A 2 10.51 -0.20 -1.95
N ASN A 3 9.19 0.03 -1.96
CA ASN A 3 8.19 -0.97 -1.53
C ASN A 3 7.99 -2.11 -2.53
N ASN A 4 8.61 -2.05 -3.72
CA ASN A 4 8.49 -3.09 -4.75
C ASN A 4 9.67 -4.05 -4.79
N GLY A 5 10.51 -4.04 -3.74
CA GLY A 5 11.61 -4.98 -3.61
C GLY A 5 11.14 -6.41 -3.28
N PRO A 6 12.01 -7.41 -3.50
CA PRO A 6 11.78 -8.82 -3.18
C PRO A 6 11.06 -9.12 -1.86
N GLY A 7 11.40 -8.38 -0.80
CA GLY A 7 10.83 -8.59 0.53
C GLY A 7 9.34 -8.23 0.68
N ASN A 8 8.74 -7.55 -0.31
CA ASN A 8 7.31 -7.23 -0.33
C ASN A 8 6.55 -7.94 -1.46
N VAL A 9 7.23 -8.25 -2.57
CA VAL A 9 6.57 -8.79 -3.79
C VAL A 9 6.83 -10.27 -4.03
N MET A 10 7.69 -10.90 -3.22
CA MET A 10 7.94 -12.34 -3.28
C MET A 10 7.60 -13.01 -1.96
N LEU A 11 7.41 -14.32 -2.01
CA LEU A 11 7.13 -15.13 -0.83
C LEU A 11 8.27 -14.99 0.18
N ALA A 12 7.89 -14.88 1.46
CA ALA A 12 8.86 -14.89 2.55
C ALA A 12 9.66 -16.21 2.53
N LEU A 13 10.97 -16.11 2.81
CA LEU A 13 11.80 -17.31 2.91
C LEU A 13 11.28 -18.22 4.04
N PRO A 14 11.16 -19.54 3.80
CA PRO A 14 10.73 -20.47 4.82
C PRO A 14 11.82 -20.58 5.89
N VAL A 15 11.53 -20.05 7.07
CA VAL A 15 12.42 -20.11 8.24
C VAL A 15 11.66 -20.75 9.39
N GLU A 16 12.19 -21.85 9.93
CA GLU A 16 11.59 -22.52 11.09
C GLU A 16 11.47 -21.56 12.27
N GLU A 17 10.28 -21.50 12.89
CA GLU A 17 9.99 -20.54 13.95
C GLU A 17 10.95 -20.64 15.14
N GLY A 18 11.36 -21.86 15.50
CA GLY A 18 12.31 -22.09 16.60
C GLY A 18 13.69 -21.47 16.37
N LYS A 19 14.07 -21.20 15.12
CA LYS A 19 15.33 -20.53 14.76
C LYS A 19 15.25 -19.01 14.81
N ARG A 20 14.03 -18.44 14.93
CA ARG A 20 13.84 -16.99 15.04
C ARG A 20 14.16 -16.50 16.45
N SER A 21 14.46 -15.21 16.58
CA SER A 21 14.71 -14.60 17.89
C SER A 21 13.44 -14.56 18.75
N LYS A 22 13.59 -14.55 20.08
CA LYS A 22 12.46 -14.42 21.03
C LYS A 22 11.58 -13.20 20.73
N ALA A 23 12.20 -12.08 20.36
CA ALA A 23 11.48 -10.86 19.97
C ALA A 23 10.66 -11.04 18.68
N SER A 24 11.21 -11.73 17.68
CA SER A 24 10.47 -12.07 16.45
C SER A 24 9.29 -13.00 16.75
N GLN A 25 9.51 -14.03 17.56
CA GLN A 25 8.47 -14.97 17.97
C GLN A 25 7.34 -14.27 18.72
N ALA A 26 7.67 -13.35 19.64
CA ALA A 26 6.69 -12.56 20.38
C ALA A 26 5.93 -11.54 19.51
N ALA A 27 6.43 -11.21 18.31
CA ALA A 27 5.77 -10.33 17.35
C ALA A 27 4.93 -11.09 16.31
N LYS A 28 4.95 -12.41 16.30
CA LYS A 28 4.23 -13.24 15.33
C LYS A 28 2.74 -12.92 15.34
N GLY A 29 2.17 -12.72 14.15
CA GLY A 29 0.75 -12.43 13.95
C GLY A 29 0.33 -10.98 14.25
N LYS A 30 1.23 -10.09 14.68
CA LYS A 30 0.91 -8.65 14.84
C LYS A 30 0.66 -7.94 13.52
N VAL A 31 1.30 -8.42 12.46
CA VAL A 31 1.08 -8.03 11.07
C VAL A 31 0.70 -9.31 10.33
N GLY A 32 -0.37 -9.23 9.54
CA GLY A 32 -0.81 -10.34 8.70
C GLY A 32 0.15 -10.58 7.54
N ASP A 33 -0.19 -11.55 6.72
CA ASP A 33 0.53 -11.85 5.49
C ASP A 33 -0.42 -11.69 4.32
N TRP A 34 0.07 -11.06 3.25
CA TRP A 34 -0.69 -10.94 2.02
C TRP A 34 -0.63 -12.24 1.23
N ASP A 35 -1.72 -12.52 0.51
CA ASP A 35 -1.74 -13.58 -0.50
C ASP A 35 -0.65 -13.32 -1.57
N PRO A 36 0.31 -14.23 -1.74
CA PRO A 36 1.37 -14.11 -2.74
C PRO A 36 0.86 -14.03 -4.18
N GLU A 37 -0.27 -14.67 -4.50
CA GLU A 37 -0.76 -14.72 -5.90
C GLU A 37 -1.29 -13.36 -6.38
N GLY A 38 -1.80 -12.55 -5.46
CA GLY A 38 -2.37 -11.23 -5.73
C GLY A 38 -1.43 -10.05 -5.49
N ILE A 39 -0.19 -10.28 -5.02
CA ILE A 39 0.65 -9.20 -4.45
C ILE A 39 1.05 -8.11 -5.45
N LEU A 40 1.12 -8.44 -6.74
CA LEU A 40 1.44 -7.49 -7.82
C LEU A 40 0.20 -6.75 -8.36
N LYS A 41 -1.01 -7.14 -7.96
CA LYS A 41 -2.24 -6.54 -8.43
C LYS A 41 -2.61 -5.35 -7.55
N TYR A 42 -3.14 -4.29 -8.17
CA TYR A 42 -3.76 -3.20 -7.43
C TYR A 42 -5.08 -3.69 -6.84
N ASP A 43 -5.10 -3.88 -5.52
CA ASP A 43 -6.24 -4.39 -4.77
C ASP A 43 -6.41 -3.55 -3.49
N PRO A 44 -7.28 -2.52 -3.51
CA PRO A 44 -7.58 -1.69 -2.34
C PRO A 44 -8.31 -2.45 -1.23
N GLU A 45 -9.06 -3.49 -1.57
CA GLU A 45 -9.91 -4.21 -0.62
C GLU A 45 -9.11 -5.14 0.29
N ARG A 46 -7.86 -5.46 -0.03
CA ARG A 46 -6.99 -6.28 0.84
C ARG A 46 -6.87 -5.80 2.28
N TRP A 47 -7.09 -4.50 2.51
CA TRP A 47 -7.04 -3.91 3.84
C TRP A 47 -8.32 -4.14 4.66
N LEU A 48 -9.36 -4.70 4.04
CA LEU A 48 -10.63 -5.02 4.64
C LEU A 48 -10.63 -6.47 5.11
N VAL A 49 -10.77 -6.69 6.40
CA VAL A 49 -10.73 -8.01 7.04
C VAL A 49 -12.11 -8.35 7.59
N ARG A 50 -12.55 -9.59 7.39
CA ARG A 50 -13.79 -10.10 7.99
C ARG A 50 -13.55 -10.54 9.42
N GLU A 51 -14.32 -9.96 10.33
CA GLU A 51 -14.34 -10.39 11.74
C GLU A 51 -15.22 -11.64 11.91
N LYS A 52 -15.06 -12.32 13.05
CA LYS A 52 -15.84 -13.53 13.39
C LYS A 52 -17.36 -13.29 13.40
N GLY A 53 -17.80 -12.05 13.59
CA GLY A 53 -19.22 -11.65 13.53
C GLY A 53 -19.73 -11.32 12.13
N GLY A 54 -18.93 -11.53 11.07
CA GLY A 54 -19.31 -11.24 9.69
C GLY A 54 -19.12 -9.78 9.26
N GLY A 55 -18.81 -8.88 10.20
CA GLY A 55 -18.47 -7.48 9.92
C GLY A 55 -17.17 -7.35 9.13
N VAL A 56 -17.08 -6.34 8.27
CA VAL A 56 -15.88 -6.00 7.50
C VAL A 56 -15.25 -4.76 8.11
N VAL A 57 -13.99 -4.85 8.53
CA VAL A 57 -13.26 -3.75 9.17
C VAL A 57 -11.95 -3.46 8.43
N PHE A 58 -11.56 -2.19 8.40
CA PHE A 58 -10.25 -1.79 7.91
C PHE A 58 -9.16 -2.17 8.94
N ASN A 59 -8.13 -2.89 8.50
CA ASN A 59 -6.99 -3.26 9.32
C ASN A 59 -5.68 -2.83 8.65
N ILE A 60 -5.02 -1.82 9.22
CA ILE A 60 -3.73 -1.31 8.75
C ILE A 60 -2.56 -2.31 8.91
N ASN A 61 -2.78 -3.40 9.65
CA ASN A 61 -1.82 -4.48 9.82
C ASN A 61 -2.28 -5.75 9.10
N ALA A 62 -3.22 -5.67 8.15
CA ALA A 62 -3.68 -6.83 7.38
C ALA A 62 -2.57 -7.49 6.55
N GLY A 63 -1.50 -6.76 6.24
CA GLY A 63 -0.26 -7.35 5.77
C GLY A 63 0.95 -6.40 5.80
N PRO A 64 2.12 -6.87 5.35
CA PRO A 64 3.37 -6.13 5.46
C PRO A 64 3.33 -4.84 4.64
N THR A 65 3.51 -3.69 5.31
CA THR A 65 3.65 -2.40 4.65
C THR A 65 4.74 -1.55 5.31
N HIS A 66 5.53 -0.84 4.49
CA HIS A 66 6.70 -0.10 4.99
C HIS A 66 6.88 1.29 4.36
N GLY A 67 5.82 1.88 3.80
CA GLY A 67 5.89 3.18 3.11
C GLY A 67 6.37 4.36 3.96
N PHE A 68 6.26 4.27 5.29
CA PHE A 68 6.70 5.30 6.23
C PHE A 68 7.81 4.81 7.18
N GLY A 69 8.41 3.66 6.92
CA GLY A 69 9.33 3.03 7.87
C GLY A 69 8.64 2.49 9.13
N ALA A 70 9.44 1.99 10.08
CA ALA A 70 8.98 1.54 11.39
C ALA A 70 9.99 1.88 12.50
N GLY A 71 9.54 1.79 13.75
CA GLY A 71 10.37 2.01 14.93
C GLY A 71 10.71 3.49 15.19
N PRO A 72 11.75 3.79 15.99
CA PRO A 72 12.08 5.15 16.42
C PRO A 72 12.56 6.08 15.30
N ARG A 73 12.88 5.51 14.13
CA ARG A 73 13.30 6.25 12.91
C ARG A 73 12.24 6.23 11.81
N ALA A 74 11.01 5.83 12.14
CA ALA A 74 9.88 5.96 11.22
C ALA A 74 9.66 7.43 10.83
N CYS A 75 9.02 7.64 9.68
CA CYS A 75 8.69 8.96 9.17
C CYS A 75 7.82 9.71 10.18
N PHE A 76 8.39 10.75 10.77
CA PHE A 76 7.69 11.65 11.70
C PHE A 76 6.44 12.28 11.05
N GLY A 77 6.52 12.58 9.75
CA GLY A 77 5.44 13.16 8.96
C GLY A 77 4.32 12.19 8.56
N ARG A 78 4.32 10.92 9.01
CA ARG A 78 3.33 9.92 8.58
C ARG A 78 1.89 10.40 8.73
N LYS A 79 1.53 10.98 9.89
CA LYS A 79 0.16 11.45 10.14
C LYS A 79 -0.21 12.60 9.20
N TRP A 80 0.71 13.54 8.99
CA TRP A 80 0.53 14.66 8.08
C TRP A 80 0.34 14.21 6.63
N ALA A 81 1.24 13.37 6.13
CA ALA A 81 1.18 12.86 4.76
C ALA A 81 -0.13 12.09 4.48
N ASN A 82 -0.62 11.32 5.45
CA ASN A 82 -1.91 10.62 5.30
C ASN A 82 -3.10 11.59 5.28
N LEU A 83 -3.06 12.66 6.07
CA LEU A 83 -4.12 13.66 6.06
C LEU A 83 -4.14 14.42 4.72
N GLU A 84 -2.98 14.88 4.27
CA GLU A 84 -2.82 15.61 3.01
C GLU A 84 -3.27 14.75 1.81
N LEU A 85 -2.81 13.50 1.74
CA LEU A 85 -3.22 12.57 0.68
C LEU A 85 -4.74 12.35 0.66
N LYS A 86 -5.37 12.20 1.84
CA LYS A 86 -6.83 12.05 1.93
C LYS A 86 -7.57 13.29 1.45
N ILE A 87 -7.10 14.48 1.83
CA ILE A 87 -7.71 15.75 1.40
C ILE A 87 -7.60 15.89 -0.12
N ILE A 88 -6.41 15.67 -0.69
CA ILE A 88 -6.20 15.79 -2.14
C ILE A 88 -7.09 14.79 -2.90
N LEU A 89 -7.11 13.51 -2.49
CA LEU A 89 -7.94 12.49 -3.13
C LEU A 89 -9.43 12.82 -3.01
N LEU A 90 -9.89 13.27 -1.84
CA LEU A 90 -11.27 13.67 -1.63
C LEU A 90 -11.65 14.83 -2.55
N LEU A 91 -10.82 15.87 -2.63
CA LEU A 91 -11.08 17.03 -3.49
C LEU A 91 -11.13 16.63 -4.97
N ILE A 92 -10.25 15.73 -5.41
CA ILE A 92 -10.26 15.22 -6.79
C ILE A 92 -11.58 14.49 -7.05
N ILE A 93 -11.96 13.52 -6.21
CA ILE A 93 -13.16 12.69 -6.39
C ILE A 93 -14.44 13.52 -6.28
N TRP A 94 -14.46 14.53 -5.41
CA TRP A 94 -15.65 15.36 -5.18
C TRP A 94 -15.90 16.34 -6.33
N ASN A 95 -14.84 16.87 -6.94
CA ASN A 95 -14.97 17.94 -7.93
C ASN A 95 -14.83 17.46 -9.38
N PHE A 96 -14.32 16.25 -9.62
CA PHE A 96 -14.02 15.77 -10.96
C PHE A 96 -14.42 14.32 -11.20
N GLU A 97 -14.94 14.06 -12.40
CA GLU A 97 -15.00 12.74 -13.02
C GLU A 97 -13.65 12.47 -13.71
N LEU A 98 -12.98 11.37 -13.34
CA LEU A 98 -11.72 10.93 -13.97
C LEU A 98 -12.04 10.09 -15.19
N GLU A 99 -11.88 10.67 -16.38
CA GLU A 99 -12.16 9.99 -17.62
C GLU A 99 -10.94 9.19 -18.13
N PRO A 100 -11.15 8.11 -18.92
CA PRO A 100 -10.06 7.29 -19.45
C PRO A 100 -9.08 8.10 -20.31
N THR A 101 -7.79 7.98 -20.04
CA THR A 101 -6.74 8.53 -20.93
C THR A 101 -6.54 7.65 -22.16
N PRO A 102 -5.99 8.19 -23.26
CA PRO A 102 -5.55 7.36 -24.38
C PRO A 102 -4.59 6.25 -23.92
N GLU A 103 -4.70 5.05 -24.49
CA GLU A 103 -3.91 3.88 -24.07
C GLU A 103 -2.39 4.14 -24.06
N ALA A 104 -1.89 4.90 -25.04
CA ALA A 104 -0.48 5.29 -25.13
C ALA A 104 0.02 6.13 -23.93
N LEU A 105 -0.90 6.72 -23.15
CA LEU A 105 -0.64 7.54 -21.97
C LEU A 105 -1.12 6.90 -20.66
N SER A 106 -1.65 5.67 -20.72
CA SER A 106 -2.22 4.95 -19.58
C SER A 106 -1.31 3.78 -19.19
N SER A 107 -0.40 4.02 -18.22
CA SER A 107 0.60 3.04 -17.82
C SER A 107 0.92 3.09 -16.33
N PHE A 108 1.16 1.93 -15.72
CA PHE A 108 1.70 1.78 -14.36
C PHE A 108 3.24 1.75 -14.30
N THR A 109 3.90 2.04 -15.43
CA THR A 109 5.37 2.10 -15.48
C THR A 109 5.90 3.25 -14.62
N ALA A 110 7.04 3.00 -14.00
CA ALA A 110 7.69 3.96 -13.12
C ALA A 110 9.20 3.89 -13.33
N GLU A 111 9.87 4.99 -13.00
CA GLU A 111 11.31 5.02 -12.83
C GLU A 111 11.66 4.81 -11.35
N GLU A 112 12.83 4.26 -11.11
CA GLU A 112 13.35 4.03 -9.76
C GLU A 112 14.48 5.04 -9.52
N GLY A 113 14.33 5.86 -8.48
CA GLY A 113 15.34 6.82 -8.03
C GLY A 113 15.41 6.82 -6.51
N MET A 114 15.56 8.01 -5.89
CA MET A 114 15.43 8.14 -4.42
C MET A 114 14.03 7.74 -3.94
N THR A 115 13.03 8.04 -4.76
CA THR A 115 11.64 7.57 -4.68
C THR A 115 11.27 6.90 -6.00
N ARG A 116 10.12 6.20 -6.02
CA ARG A 116 9.53 5.67 -7.24
C ARG A 116 8.58 6.71 -7.83
N TRP A 117 8.84 7.16 -9.05
CA TRP A 117 8.05 8.16 -9.78
C TRP A 117 7.39 7.54 -11.01
N PRO A 118 6.08 7.78 -11.24
CA PRO A 118 5.40 7.26 -12.43
C PRO A 118 5.96 7.91 -13.71
N LYS A 119 6.15 7.11 -14.77
CA LYS A 119 6.60 7.63 -16.08
C LYS A 119 5.49 8.40 -16.81
N GLN A 120 4.26 7.95 -16.66
CA GLN A 120 3.08 8.55 -17.26
C GLN A 120 2.09 8.89 -16.15
N CYS A 121 1.81 10.18 -15.98
CA CYS A 121 0.91 10.69 -14.94
C CYS A 121 -0.02 11.75 -15.55
N TYR A 122 -0.77 11.34 -16.58
CA TYR A 122 -1.74 12.20 -17.25
C TYR A 122 -3.14 11.90 -16.71
N VAL A 123 -3.97 12.93 -16.64
CA VAL A 123 -5.37 12.83 -16.23
C VAL A 123 -6.25 13.57 -17.23
N ARG A 124 -7.43 13.01 -17.49
CA ARG A 124 -8.52 13.72 -18.18
C ARG A 124 -9.62 13.95 -17.16
N LEU A 125 -9.86 15.23 -16.86
CA LEU A 125 -10.78 15.63 -15.80
C LEU A 125 -11.99 16.34 -16.40
N LYS A 126 -13.17 15.93 -15.97
CA LYS A 126 -14.43 16.62 -16.25
C LYS A 126 -15.01 17.14 -14.93
N ALA A 127 -15.23 18.44 -14.83
CA ALA A 127 -15.77 19.04 -13.61
C ALA A 127 -17.18 18.50 -13.31
N LEU A 128 -17.42 18.15 -12.05
CA LEU A 128 -18.74 17.80 -11.56
C LEU A 128 -19.56 19.07 -11.28
N PRO A 129 -20.88 19.03 -11.50
CA PRO A 129 -21.77 20.18 -11.31
C PRO A 129 -21.92 20.61 -9.85
#